data_AF-A0A662QKG5-F1
#
_entry.id   AF-A0A662QKG5-F1
#
_cell.length_a   1.000
_cell.length_b   1.000
_cell.length_c   1.000
_cell.angle_alpha   90.00
_cell.angle_beta   90.00
_cell.angle_gamma   90.00
#
_symmetry.space_group_name_H-M   'P 1'
#
loop_
_entity.id
_entity.type
_entity.pdbx_description
1 polymer ?
#
loop_
_entity_poly.entity_id
_entity_poly.type
_entity_poly.pdbx_seq_one_letter_code
_entity_poly.pdbx_strand_id
1 'polypeptide(L)'
;MKPMAIALATLLLASPFTATSPAIRDKPDVIIWYDNVNESKLLKLAPKLLIVDPGEVERETIRKLQKLGTEVIAYVNLGMAEEWRSYWKERWRRSPPRWIAEKSREWSGEYVVMFWHPAWRRILRRVLKSIEREGYDGILLDNIDVYEYWEEKGCKAEEKLLMIIKWIKLTYSGKIYVNIGSGLKLIYDEEFMKLVDGILREEVWASYRGVIDPEETKEILNALIYAKQRGKDVVILDYSNNERLTNAILSECAILGFKCYIGSRDLNSLPKYLQGS
;
A
#
# COMPACT_ATOMS: atom_id res chain seq x y z
N MET A 1 -8.56 45.33 -18.90
CA MET A 1 -7.88 44.84 -17.67
C MET A 1 -6.82 43.85 -18.10
N LYS A 2 -5.53 44.19 -17.94
CA LYS A 2 -4.40 43.34 -18.33
C LYS A 2 -4.15 42.27 -17.26
N PRO A 3 -3.79 41.03 -17.63
CA PRO A 3 -3.49 39.97 -16.67
C PRO A 3 -2.16 40.24 -15.97
N MET A 4 -2.16 40.02 -14.66
CA MET A 4 -1.04 40.20 -13.75
C MET A 4 -0.17 38.94 -13.80
N ALA A 5 1.04 39.07 -14.36
CA ALA A 5 2.04 38.01 -14.37
C ALA A 5 2.63 37.87 -12.96
N ILE A 6 2.48 36.70 -12.35
CA ILE A 6 3.19 36.34 -11.12
C ILE A 6 4.55 35.80 -11.52
N ALA A 7 5.60 36.59 -11.27
CA ALA A 7 6.98 36.19 -11.46
C ALA A 7 7.40 35.21 -10.35
N LEU A 8 7.76 33.98 -10.73
CA LEU A 8 8.46 33.05 -9.84
C LEU A 8 9.92 33.52 -9.70
N ALA A 9 10.27 34.04 -8.53
CA ALA A 9 11.66 34.37 -8.19
C ALA A 9 12.41 33.08 -7.81
N THR A 10 13.40 32.71 -8.62
CA THR A 10 14.39 31.68 -8.33
C THR A 10 15.37 32.16 -7.27
N LEU A 11 15.30 31.59 -6.06
CA LEU A 11 16.30 31.80 -5.01
C LEU A 11 17.27 30.61 -5.00
N LEU A 12 18.38 30.73 -5.73
CA LEU A 12 19.53 29.84 -5.62
C LEU A 12 20.41 30.33 -4.46
N LEU A 13 20.27 29.70 -3.30
CA LEU A 13 21.25 29.79 -2.21
C LEU A 13 22.01 28.47 -2.14
N ALA A 14 23.18 28.44 -2.79
CA ALA A 14 24.15 27.37 -2.63
C ALA A 14 24.74 27.45 -1.22
N SER A 15 24.36 26.51 -0.35
CA SER A 15 25.03 26.29 0.94
C SER A 15 26.14 25.26 0.77
N PRO A 16 27.35 25.47 1.33
CA PRO A 16 28.42 24.48 1.26
C PRO A 16 28.05 23.30 2.16
N PHE A 17 27.87 22.12 1.56
CA PHE A 17 27.72 20.86 2.27
C PHE A 17 29.03 20.57 3.02
N THR A 18 29.01 20.74 4.35
CA THR A 18 30.00 20.13 5.24
C THR A 18 29.63 18.66 5.40
N ALA A 19 30.47 17.77 4.86
CA ALA A 19 30.33 16.33 5.03
C ALA A 19 30.53 15.95 6.51
N THR A 20 29.45 15.55 7.18
CA THR A 20 29.49 14.94 8.51
C THR A 20 29.61 13.42 8.41
N SER A 21 30.61 12.87 9.09
CA SER A 21 30.85 11.50 9.66
C SER A 21 30.05 10.26 9.19
N PRO A 22 30.65 9.04 9.26
CA PRO A 22 30.08 7.81 8.71
C PRO A 22 28.73 7.48 9.35
N ALA A 23 27.75 7.25 8.47
CA ALA A 23 26.34 7.09 8.72
C ALA A 23 26.01 6.09 9.85
N ILE A 24 25.26 6.55 10.86
CA ILE A 24 24.18 5.72 11.39
C ILE A 24 23.35 5.36 10.15
N ARG A 25 23.34 4.10 9.72
CA ARG A 25 22.48 3.70 8.61
C ARG A 25 21.05 3.96 9.06
N ASP A 26 20.45 5.02 8.56
CA ASP A 26 19.05 5.30 8.81
C ASP A 26 18.23 4.09 8.41
N LYS A 27 17.36 3.64 9.31
CA LYS A 27 16.43 2.55 9.05
C LYS A 27 15.63 2.86 7.78
N PRO A 28 15.45 1.90 6.85
CA PRO A 28 14.58 2.11 5.69
C PRO A 28 13.19 2.58 6.14
N ASP A 29 12.62 3.55 5.44
CA ASP A 29 11.29 4.08 5.81
C ASP A 29 10.20 3.02 5.68
N VAL A 30 10.31 2.16 4.67
CA VAL A 30 9.36 1.07 4.41
C VAL A 30 10.05 -0.12 3.74
N ILE A 31 9.60 -1.33 4.07
CA ILE A 31 9.83 -2.55 3.30
C ILE A 31 8.48 -3.21 3.03
N ILE A 32 8.28 -3.67 1.79
CA ILE A 32 7.10 -4.45 1.37
C ILE A 32 7.59 -5.79 0.83
N TRP A 33 7.20 -6.90 1.46
CA TRP A 33 7.74 -8.23 1.14
C TRP A 33 6.68 -9.31 1.40
N TYR A 34 6.16 -9.93 0.34
CA TYR A 34 4.99 -10.82 0.41
C TYR A 34 5.28 -12.30 0.25
N ASP A 35 6.48 -12.67 -0.19
CA ASP A 35 6.84 -14.07 -0.39
C ASP A 35 8.34 -14.28 -0.16
N ASN A 36 8.74 -15.48 0.27
CA ASN A 36 10.14 -15.84 0.52
C ASN A 36 10.86 -14.86 1.49
N VAL A 37 10.15 -14.42 2.53
CA VAL A 37 10.66 -13.43 3.47
C VAL A 37 11.87 -13.97 4.25
N ASN A 38 12.96 -13.19 4.30
CA ASN A 38 14.11 -13.50 5.14
C ASN A 38 14.06 -12.70 6.44
N GLU A 39 13.60 -13.33 7.51
CA GLU A 39 13.42 -12.69 8.82
C GLU A 39 14.72 -12.12 9.41
N SER A 40 15.85 -12.82 9.24
CA SER A 40 17.15 -12.35 9.71
C SER A 40 17.56 -11.04 9.05
N LYS A 41 17.28 -10.87 7.74
CA LYS A 41 17.51 -9.60 7.02
C LYS A 41 16.55 -8.52 7.51
N LEU A 42 15.27 -8.84 7.70
CA LEU A 42 14.29 -7.88 8.24
C LEU A 42 14.71 -7.36 9.62
N LEU A 43 15.15 -8.24 10.52
CA LEU A 43 15.61 -7.85 11.86
C LEU A 43 16.86 -6.97 11.82
N LYS A 44 17.76 -7.22 10.87
CA LYS A 44 18.95 -6.38 10.67
C LYS A 44 18.59 -4.98 10.18
N LEU A 45 17.65 -4.88 9.24
CA LEU A 45 17.23 -3.61 8.63
C LEU A 45 16.30 -2.81 9.54
N ALA A 46 15.39 -3.49 10.24
CA ALA A 46 14.38 -2.94 11.14
C ALA A 46 13.70 -1.69 10.56
N PRO A 47 12.98 -1.81 9.42
CA PRO A 47 12.40 -0.65 8.75
C PRO A 47 11.41 0.08 9.66
N LYS A 48 11.11 1.35 9.40
CA LYS A 48 10.10 2.08 10.20
C LYS A 48 8.70 1.51 9.96
N LEU A 49 8.40 1.09 8.74
CA LEU A 49 7.16 0.42 8.34
C LEU A 49 7.49 -0.89 7.61
N LEU A 50 6.81 -1.98 7.95
CA LEU A 50 6.88 -3.25 7.27
C LEU A 50 5.48 -3.66 6.83
N ILE A 51 5.29 -3.90 5.53
CA ILE A 51 4.05 -4.46 4.99
C ILE A 51 4.35 -5.87 4.48
N VAL A 52 3.67 -6.87 5.02
CA VAL A 52 3.91 -8.29 4.71
C VAL A 52 2.62 -9.06 4.54
N ASP A 53 2.69 -10.18 3.84
CA ASP A 53 1.60 -11.12 3.78
C ASP A 53 1.44 -11.89 5.11
N PRO A 54 0.22 -12.06 5.64
CA PRO A 54 0.01 -12.81 6.87
C PRO A 54 0.47 -14.27 6.78
N GLY A 55 1.41 -14.65 7.63
CA GLY A 55 2.01 -15.99 7.68
C GLY A 55 3.44 -16.06 7.18
N GLU A 56 3.94 -15.02 6.48
CA GLU A 56 5.32 -14.96 5.98
C GLU A 56 6.35 -14.61 7.05
N VAL A 57 5.92 -14.04 8.18
CA VAL A 57 6.79 -13.67 9.29
C VAL A 57 6.26 -14.26 10.57
N GLU A 58 7.12 -14.95 11.31
CA GLU A 58 6.75 -15.52 12.60
C GLU A 58 6.35 -14.43 13.61
N ARG A 59 5.36 -14.75 14.43
CA ARG A 59 4.86 -13.87 15.50
C ARG A 59 5.96 -13.36 16.44
N GLU A 60 6.97 -14.17 16.71
CA GLU A 60 8.10 -13.74 17.54
C GLU A 60 8.93 -12.65 16.84
N THR A 61 9.15 -12.77 15.54
CA THR A 61 9.86 -11.77 14.74
C THR A 61 9.07 -10.48 14.60
N ILE A 62 7.75 -10.55 14.40
CA ILE A 62 6.87 -9.36 14.46
C ILE A 62 7.11 -8.60 15.76
N ARG A 63 7.08 -9.29 16.92
CA ARG A 63 7.31 -8.67 18.23
C ARG A 63 8.72 -8.10 18.39
N LYS A 64 9.74 -8.76 17.83
CA LYS A 64 11.12 -8.26 17.85
C LYS A 64 11.25 -6.98 17.02
N LEU A 65 10.66 -6.94 15.82
CA LEU A 65 10.62 -5.76 14.96
C LEU A 65 9.88 -4.59 15.64
N GLN A 66 8.72 -4.86 16.26
CA GLN A 66 7.98 -3.85 17.02
C GLN A 66 8.79 -3.27 18.19
N LYS A 67 9.55 -4.09 18.92
CA LYS A 67 10.48 -3.60 19.96
C LYS A 67 11.61 -2.73 19.39
N LEU A 68 11.96 -2.93 18.12
CA LEU A 68 12.91 -2.09 17.39
C LEU A 68 12.23 -0.84 16.78
N GLY A 69 10.94 -0.63 17.02
CA GLY A 69 10.19 0.52 16.52
C GLY A 69 9.67 0.36 15.08
N THR A 70 9.67 -0.85 14.53
CA THR A 70 9.01 -1.15 13.26
C THR A 70 7.51 -1.30 13.48
N GLU A 71 6.72 -0.58 12.71
CA GLU A 71 5.28 -0.82 12.58
C GLU A 71 5.04 -1.94 11.56
N VAL A 72 4.30 -2.99 11.94
CA VAL A 72 4.08 -4.17 11.08
C VAL A 72 2.61 -4.24 10.64
N ILE A 73 2.40 -4.13 9.34
CA ILE A 73 1.10 -4.08 8.68
C ILE A 73 0.86 -5.37 7.89
N ALA A 74 -0.30 -5.98 8.10
CA ALA A 74 -0.74 -7.18 7.39
C ALA A 74 -1.47 -6.83 6.08
N TYR A 75 -1.07 -7.46 4.98
CA TYR A 75 -1.84 -7.43 3.74
C TYR A 75 -3.22 -8.09 3.91
N VAL A 76 -4.26 -7.44 3.38
CA VAL A 76 -5.62 -7.98 3.32
C VAL A 76 -6.27 -7.57 2.00
N ASN A 77 -6.55 -8.52 1.13
CA ASN A 77 -7.35 -8.26 -0.06
C ASN A 77 -8.83 -8.02 0.31
N LEU A 78 -9.34 -6.80 0.09
CA LEU A 78 -10.73 -6.44 0.36
C LEU A 78 -11.65 -6.83 -0.81
N GLY A 79 -11.14 -6.62 -2.03
CA GLY A 79 -11.92 -6.65 -3.26
C GLY A 79 -11.92 -7.98 -4.01
N MET A 80 -11.00 -8.88 -3.68
CA MET A 80 -10.87 -10.20 -4.30
C MET A 80 -10.68 -11.32 -3.28
N ALA A 81 -11.14 -12.51 -3.65
CA ALA A 81 -10.85 -13.76 -2.96
C ALA A 81 -9.67 -14.46 -3.62
N GLU A 82 -8.71 -14.87 -2.82
CA GLU A 82 -7.46 -15.50 -3.26
C GLU A 82 -7.50 -17.01 -2.94
N GLU A 83 -7.19 -17.84 -3.93
CA GLU A 83 -7.38 -19.29 -3.82
C GLU A 83 -6.41 -20.02 -2.88
N TRP A 84 -5.28 -19.39 -2.55
CA TRP A 84 -4.29 -19.92 -1.61
C TRP A 84 -4.64 -19.63 -0.13
N ARG A 85 -5.65 -18.79 0.13
CA ARG A 85 -6.03 -18.45 1.50
C ARG A 85 -6.80 -19.57 2.17
N SER A 86 -6.61 -19.71 3.47
CA SER A 86 -7.28 -20.73 4.30
C SER A 86 -8.82 -20.67 4.29
N TYR A 87 -9.42 -19.53 3.91
CA TYR A 87 -10.87 -19.39 3.77
C TYR A 87 -11.41 -19.95 2.46
N TRP A 88 -10.56 -20.14 1.44
CA TRP A 88 -10.94 -20.63 0.13
C TRP A 88 -11.50 -22.05 0.24
N LYS A 89 -12.50 -22.35 -0.59
CA LYS A 89 -13.05 -23.70 -0.69
C LYS A 89 -12.87 -24.17 -2.11
N GLU A 90 -12.21 -25.30 -2.29
CA GLU A 90 -11.89 -25.83 -3.62
C GLU A 90 -13.11 -25.93 -4.56
N ARG A 91 -14.29 -26.24 -4.01
CA ARG A 91 -15.56 -26.25 -4.76
C ARG A 91 -15.92 -24.93 -5.44
N TRP A 92 -15.43 -23.78 -4.93
CA TRP A 92 -15.70 -22.46 -5.49
C TRP A 92 -15.09 -22.29 -6.88
N ARG A 93 -14.04 -23.05 -7.24
CA ARG A 93 -13.49 -23.04 -8.61
C ARG A 93 -14.51 -23.48 -9.67
N ARG A 94 -15.36 -24.44 -9.31
CA ARG A 94 -16.36 -25.04 -10.22
C ARG A 94 -17.76 -24.49 -10.00
N SER A 95 -18.08 -24.14 -8.76
CA SER A 95 -19.38 -23.64 -8.33
C SER A 95 -19.17 -22.49 -7.35
N PRO A 96 -18.77 -21.30 -7.86
CA PRO A 96 -18.59 -20.13 -7.02
C PRO A 96 -19.92 -19.71 -6.38
N PRO A 97 -19.93 -19.31 -5.10
CA PRO A 97 -21.07 -18.61 -4.53
C PRO A 97 -21.36 -17.35 -5.34
N ARG A 98 -22.61 -16.89 -5.35
CA ARG A 98 -23.03 -15.69 -6.10
C ARG A 98 -22.25 -14.41 -5.80
N TRP A 99 -21.56 -14.35 -4.67
CA TRP A 99 -20.74 -13.20 -4.26
C TRP A 99 -19.29 -13.27 -4.77
N ILE A 100 -18.89 -14.36 -5.43
CA ILE A 100 -17.64 -14.47 -6.18
C ILE A 100 -18.01 -14.30 -7.66
N ALA A 101 -17.41 -13.32 -8.31
CA ALA A 101 -17.62 -12.96 -9.70
C ALA A 101 -16.53 -13.58 -10.59
N GLU A 102 -15.95 -12.79 -11.50
CA GLU A 102 -14.94 -13.25 -12.45
C GLU A 102 -13.56 -13.42 -11.82
N LYS A 103 -12.78 -14.32 -12.41
CA LYS A 103 -11.35 -14.47 -12.11
C LYS A 103 -10.61 -13.25 -12.63
N SER A 104 -9.66 -12.73 -11.86
CA SER A 104 -8.75 -11.68 -12.31
C SER A 104 -7.99 -12.14 -13.56
N ARG A 105 -7.86 -11.22 -14.52
CA ARG A 105 -7.06 -11.44 -15.74
C ARG A 105 -5.57 -11.24 -15.47
N GLU A 106 -5.24 -10.44 -14.47
CA GLU A 106 -3.87 -10.03 -14.17
C GLU A 106 -3.23 -10.91 -13.10
N TRP A 107 -4.02 -11.35 -12.12
CA TRP A 107 -3.56 -12.09 -10.95
C TRP A 107 -4.18 -13.50 -10.92
N SER A 108 -3.38 -14.50 -11.29
CA SER A 108 -3.89 -15.87 -11.37
C SER A 108 -4.24 -16.40 -9.98
N GLY A 109 -5.52 -16.73 -9.81
CA GLY A 109 -6.05 -17.33 -8.58
C GLY A 109 -6.79 -16.34 -7.70
N GLU A 110 -6.91 -15.10 -8.16
CA GLU A 110 -7.77 -14.09 -7.57
C GLU A 110 -9.12 -14.03 -8.28
N TYR A 111 -10.17 -13.77 -7.51
CA TYR A 111 -11.54 -13.70 -7.98
C TYR A 111 -12.22 -12.47 -7.39
N VAL A 112 -12.77 -11.60 -8.24
CA VAL A 112 -13.51 -10.41 -7.79
C VAL A 112 -14.66 -10.84 -6.88
N VAL A 113 -14.85 -10.13 -5.76
CA VAL A 113 -15.97 -10.40 -4.85
C VAL A 113 -16.91 -9.21 -4.73
N MET A 114 -18.18 -9.50 -4.46
CA MET A 114 -19.10 -8.53 -3.89
C MET A 114 -18.65 -8.24 -2.46
N PHE A 115 -17.73 -7.29 -2.28
CA PHE A 115 -17.07 -7.04 -1.00
C PHE A 115 -18.07 -6.67 0.12
N TRP A 116 -19.23 -6.12 -0.21
CA TRP A 116 -20.29 -5.81 0.76
C TRP A 116 -21.15 -7.03 1.17
N HIS A 117 -21.02 -8.16 0.47
CA HIS A 117 -21.89 -9.31 0.68
C HIS A 117 -21.70 -9.91 2.09
N PRO A 118 -22.78 -10.27 2.82
CA PRO A 118 -22.68 -10.73 4.21
C PRO A 118 -21.75 -11.94 4.43
N ALA A 119 -21.69 -12.85 3.44
CA ALA A 119 -20.79 -14.00 3.51
C ALA A 119 -19.31 -13.61 3.42
N TRP A 120 -18.97 -12.64 2.56
CA TRP A 120 -17.61 -12.10 2.45
C TRP A 120 -17.24 -11.32 3.71
N ARG A 121 -18.12 -10.45 4.20
CA ARG A 121 -17.92 -9.73 5.48
C ARG A 121 -17.66 -10.68 6.65
N ARG A 122 -18.27 -11.88 6.66
CA ARG A 122 -18.00 -12.91 7.68
C ARG A 122 -16.60 -13.54 7.52
N ILE A 123 -16.11 -13.69 6.29
CA ILE A 123 -14.73 -14.11 6.02
C ILE A 123 -13.76 -13.02 6.49
N LEU A 124 -13.95 -11.79 6.04
CA LEU A 124 -13.13 -10.65 6.39
C LEU A 124 -13.04 -10.45 7.91
N ARG A 125 -14.17 -10.53 8.63
CA ARG A 125 -14.17 -10.46 10.11
C ARG A 125 -13.29 -11.53 10.77
N ARG A 126 -13.21 -12.74 10.19
CA ARG A 126 -12.33 -13.80 10.72
C ARG A 126 -10.87 -13.54 10.40
N VAL A 127 -10.57 -13.00 9.22
CA VAL A 127 -9.23 -12.58 8.80
C VAL A 127 -8.72 -11.48 9.73
N LEU A 128 -9.48 -10.41 9.91
CA LEU A 128 -9.13 -9.29 10.81
C LEU A 128 -8.86 -9.76 12.24
N LYS A 129 -9.73 -10.64 12.78
CA LYS A 129 -9.49 -11.24 14.10
C LYS A 129 -8.25 -12.12 14.18
N SER A 130 -7.83 -12.75 13.08
CA SER A 130 -6.58 -13.52 13.06
C SER A 130 -5.39 -12.58 13.16
N ILE A 131 -5.39 -11.54 12.33
CA ILE A 131 -4.36 -10.49 12.29
C ILE A 131 -4.19 -9.83 13.66
N GLU A 132 -5.30 -9.45 14.33
CA GLU A 132 -5.25 -8.89 15.69
C GLU A 132 -4.62 -9.86 16.70
N ARG A 133 -4.92 -11.16 16.61
CA ARG A 133 -4.35 -12.17 17.51
C ARG A 133 -2.88 -12.43 17.25
N GLU A 134 -2.47 -12.38 15.97
CA GLU A 134 -1.08 -12.53 15.55
C GLU A 134 -0.25 -11.34 16.04
N GLY A 135 -0.86 -10.15 16.15
CA GLY A 135 -0.28 -8.99 16.83
C GLY A 135 0.30 -7.95 15.87
N TYR A 136 -0.20 -7.90 14.65
CA TYR A 136 0.09 -6.82 13.71
C TYR A 136 -0.46 -5.48 14.23
N ASP A 137 0.21 -4.38 13.87
CA ASP A 137 -0.17 -3.02 14.26
C ASP A 137 -1.32 -2.47 13.40
N GLY A 138 -1.51 -3.03 12.21
CA GLY A 138 -2.48 -2.56 11.25
C GLY A 138 -2.67 -3.49 10.06
N ILE A 139 -3.51 -3.07 9.13
CA ILE A 139 -3.80 -3.75 7.87
C ILE A 139 -3.58 -2.83 6.68
N LEU A 140 -3.19 -3.39 5.54
CA LEU A 140 -3.29 -2.77 4.22
C LEU A 140 -4.47 -3.43 3.50
N LEU A 141 -5.54 -2.67 3.27
CA LEU A 141 -6.66 -3.11 2.46
C LEU A 141 -6.32 -2.92 0.98
N ASP A 142 -6.22 -4.01 0.26
CA ASP A 142 -5.90 -4.03 -1.17
C ASP A 142 -7.13 -4.25 -2.05
N ASN A 143 -7.01 -3.92 -3.34
CA ASN A 143 -8.08 -3.96 -4.34
C ASN A 143 -9.34 -3.20 -3.89
N ILE A 144 -9.17 -2.04 -3.24
CA ILE A 144 -10.33 -1.23 -2.84
C ILE A 144 -11.04 -0.63 -4.05
N ASP A 145 -10.29 -0.36 -5.12
CA ASP A 145 -10.71 0.18 -6.41
C ASP A 145 -11.62 -0.75 -7.21
N VAL A 146 -11.78 -2.02 -6.78
CA VAL A 146 -12.79 -2.94 -7.32
C VAL A 146 -14.22 -2.39 -7.24
N TYR A 147 -14.47 -1.33 -6.45
CA TYR A 147 -15.75 -0.64 -6.48
C TYR A 147 -16.08 -0.17 -7.90
N GLU A 148 -15.11 0.33 -8.67
CA GLU A 148 -15.30 0.85 -10.03
C GLU A 148 -15.88 -0.24 -10.96
N TYR A 149 -15.32 -1.45 -10.89
CA TYR A 149 -15.86 -2.63 -11.59
C TYR A 149 -17.34 -2.87 -11.29
N TRP A 150 -17.76 -2.67 -10.04
CA TRP A 150 -19.15 -2.85 -9.65
C TRP A 150 -20.04 -1.65 -10.01
N GLU A 151 -19.49 -0.43 -10.07
CA GLU A 151 -20.20 0.76 -10.57
C GLU A 151 -20.55 0.63 -12.06
N GLU A 152 -19.60 0.13 -12.87
CA GLU A 152 -19.85 -0.21 -14.28
C GLU A 152 -20.99 -1.23 -14.45
N LYS A 153 -21.22 -2.07 -13.44
CA LYS A 153 -22.31 -3.05 -13.40
C LYS A 153 -23.59 -2.52 -12.74
N GLY A 154 -23.69 -1.21 -12.55
CA GLY A 154 -24.88 -0.53 -12.04
C GLY A 154 -25.05 -0.62 -10.52
N CYS A 155 -24.02 -1.01 -9.78
CA CYS A 155 -24.04 -1.01 -8.32
C CYS A 155 -23.56 0.34 -7.78
N LYS A 156 -24.21 0.86 -6.72
CA LYS A 156 -23.67 1.96 -5.91
C LYS A 156 -22.50 1.47 -5.06
N ALA A 157 -21.36 1.18 -5.68
CA ALA A 157 -20.28 0.44 -5.05
C ALA A 157 -19.35 1.34 -4.24
N GLU A 158 -19.15 2.60 -4.63
CA GLU A 158 -18.40 3.57 -3.82
C GLU A 158 -19.03 3.77 -2.43
N GLU A 159 -20.36 3.98 -2.39
CA GLU A 159 -21.11 4.07 -1.11
C GLU A 159 -20.91 2.81 -0.25
N LYS A 160 -20.90 1.62 -0.89
CA LYS A 160 -20.68 0.34 -0.19
C LYS A 160 -19.24 0.21 0.31
N LEU A 161 -18.27 0.77 -0.41
CA LEU A 161 -16.86 0.79 -0.02
C LEU A 161 -16.69 1.62 1.25
N LEU A 162 -17.25 2.83 1.28
CA LEU A 162 -17.24 3.67 2.50
C LEU A 162 -17.91 2.96 3.68
N MET A 163 -19.06 2.31 3.46
CA MET A 163 -19.75 1.56 4.51
C MET A 163 -18.91 0.39 5.06
N ILE A 164 -18.19 -0.35 4.21
CA ILE A 164 -17.38 -1.47 4.70
C ILE A 164 -16.12 -0.99 5.40
N ILE A 165 -15.43 0.05 4.90
CA ILE A 165 -14.25 0.61 5.58
C ILE A 165 -14.67 1.22 6.93
N LYS A 166 -15.82 1.88 7.00
CA LYS A 166 -16.40 2.37 8.26
C LYS A 166 -16.70 1.23 9.23
N TRP A 167 -17.26 0.12 8.75
CA TRP A 167 -17.46 -1.08 9.57
C TRP A 167 -16.13 -1.66 10.07
N ILE A 168 -15.07 -1.68 9.24
CA ILE A 168 -13.74 -2.11 9.66
C ILE A 168 -13.21 -1.16 10.75
N LYS A 169 -13.22 0.16 10.54
CA LYS A 169 -12.76 1.16 11.54
C LYS A 169 -13.48 1.04 12.88
N LEU A 170 -14.75 0.62 12.89
CA LEU A 170 -15.54 0.39 14.11
C LEU A 170 -15.28 -0.95 14.79
N THR A 171 -14.69 -1.93 14.09
CA THR A 171 -14.53 -3.30 14.59
C THR A 171 -13.09 -3.81 14.67
N TYR A 172 -12.14 -3.06 14.12
CA TYR A 172 -10.71 -3.32 14.10
C TYR A 172 -9.97 -2.20 14.84
N SER A 173 -9.09 -2.53 15.77
CA SER A 173 -8.39 -1.54 16.59
C SER A 173 -7.05 -1.05 16.02
N GLY A 174 -6.49 -1.75 15.04
CA GLY A 174 -5.21 -1.39 14.42
C GLY A 174 -5.35 -0.27 13.38
N LYS A 175 -4.21 0.15 12.83
CA LYS A 175 -4.18 1.13 11.74
C LYS A 175 -4.75 0.57 10.44
N ILE A 176 -5.38 1.43 9.66
CA ILE A 176 -5.95 1.07 8.37
C ILE A 176 -5.22 1.82 7.26
N TYR A 177 -4.39 1.09 6.54
CA TYR A 177 -3.83 1.52 5.27
C TYR A 177 -4.70 1.01 4.13
N VAL A 178 -4.68 1.69 3.00
CA VAL A 178 -5.36 1.27 1.77
C VAL A 178 -4.39 1.35 0.59
N ASN A 179 -4.38 0.37 -0.29
CA ASN A 179 -3.83 0.53 -1.63
C ASN A 179 -4.89 1.23 -2.48
N ILE A 180 -4.66 2.47 -2.87
CA ILE A 180 -5.69 3.30 -3.50
C ILE A 180 -6.01 2.86 -4.94
N GLY A 181 -5.10 2.15 -5.60
CA GLY A 181 -5.28 1.70 -6.98
C GLY A 181 -5.70 2.86 -7.91
N SER A 182 -6.69 2.62 -8.77
CA SER A 182 -7.29 3.67 -9.62
C SER A 182 -8.21 4.65 -8.86
N GLY A 183 -8.58 4.34 -7.61
CA GLY A 183 -9.56 5.08 -6.80
C GLY A 183 -9.09 6.44 -6.27
N LEU A 184 -8.25 7.20 -6.99
CA LEU A 184 -7.67 8.48 -6.56
C LEU A 184 -8.73 9.50 -6.11
N LYS A 185 -9.93 9.47 -6.71
CA LYS A 185 -11.04 10.36 -6.32
C LYS A 185 -11.43 10.24 -4.84
N LEU A 186 -11.26 9.05 -4.24
CA LEU A 186 -11.57 8.80 -2.83
C LEU A 186 -10.71 9.63 -1.88
N ILE A 187 -9.50 10.03 -2.29
CA ILE A 187 -8.60 10.86 -1.48
C ILE A 187 -9.21 12.24 -1.19
N TYR A 188 -10.09 12.73 -2.06
CA TYR A 188 -10.78 14.01 -1.89
C TYR A 188 -12.07 13.91 -1.08
N ASP A 189 -12.51 12.70 -0.72
CA ASP A 189 -13.65 12.47 0.17
C ASP A 189 -13.22 12.59 1.64
N GLU A 190 -13.83 13.53 2.37
CA GLU A 190 -13.47 13.77 3.77
C GLU A 190 -13.85 12.63 4.71
N GLU A 191 -14.92 11.88 4.43
CA GLU A 191 -15.31 10.74 5.26
C GLU A 191 -14.30 9.62 5.08
N PHE A 192 -13.95 9.27 3.83
CA PHE A 192 -12.90 8.31 3.51
C PHE A 192 -11.59 8.65 4.21
N MET A 193 -11.15 9.91 4.09
CA MET A 193 -9.92 10.37 4.72
C MET A 193 -9.98 10.31 6.25
N LYS A 194 -11.15 10.37 6.90
CA LYS A 194 -11.26 10.15 8.36
C LYS A 194 -11.15 8.68 8.76
N LEU A 195 -11.41 7.75 7.84
CA LEU A 195 -11.43 6.32 8.11
C LEU A 195 -10.05 5.65 8.01
N VAL A 196 -9.15 6.20 7.19
CA VAL A 196 -7.84 5.61 6.91
C VAL A 196 -6.69 6.36 7.58
N ASP A 197 -5.62 5.64 7.91
CA ASP A 197 -4.43 6.16 8.56
C ASP A 197 -3.27 6.37 7.55
N GLY A 198 -3.25 5.59 6.46
CA GLY A 198 -2.30 5.77 5.38
C GLY A 198 -2.80 5.30 4.02
N ILE A 199 -2.17 5.80 2.97
CA ILE A 199 -2.47 5.51 1.56
C ILE A 199 -1.21 4.97 0.92
N LEU A 200 -1.33 3.80 0.31
CA LEU A 200 -0.35 3.23 -0.60
C LEU A 200 -0.81 3.47 -2.04
N ARG A 201 0.11 3.82 -2.93
CA ARG A 201 -0.12 3.79 -4.37
C ARG A 201 1.05 3.09 -5.05
N GLU A 202 0.70 2.12 -5.88
CA GLU A 202 1.68 1.47 -6.76
C GLU A 202 1.91 2.29 -8.03
N GLU A 203 3.06 2.10 -8.67
CA GLU A 203 3.31 2.57 -10.04
C GLU A 203 3.09 4.09 -10.23
N VAL A 204 3.80 4.91 -9.45
CA VAL A 204 3.73 6.37 -9.56
C VAL A 204 4.72 6.89 -10.61
N TRP A 205 5.97 6.43 -10.57
CA TRP A 205 6.99 6.78 -11.56
C TRP A 205 7.43 5.58 -12.39
N ALA A 206 7.40 4.38 -11.82
CA ALA A 206 7.85 3.15 -12.48
C ALA A 206 6.92 1.96 -12.20
N SER A 207 6.44 1.34 -13.27
CA SER A 207 5.77 0.04 -13.27
C SER A 207 6.70 -1.09 -13.69
N TYR A 208 6.23 -2.33 -13.56
CA TYR A 208 6.93 -3.48 -14.12
C TYR A 208 7.01 -3.45 -15.66
N ARG A 209 6.26 -2.56 -16.33
CA ARG A 209 6.28 -2.36 -17.78
C ARG A 209 7.19 -1.20 -18.22
N GLY A 210 7.64 -0.37 -17.30
CA GLY A 210 8.50 0.78 -17.57
C GLY A 210 8.08 2.05 -16.85
N VAL A 211 8.60 3.18 -17.33
CA VAL A 211 8.33 4.52 -16.77
C VAL A 211 6.87 4.91 -17.02
N ILE A 212 6.23 5.49 -15.99
CA ILE A 212 4.86 5.99 -16.06
C ILE A 212 4.82 7.33 -16.79
N ASP A 213 3.71 7.61 -17.47
CA ASP A 213 3.52 8.88 -18.16
C ASP A 213 3.65 10.06 -17.16
N PRO A 214 4.39 11.13 -17.49
CA PRO A 214 4.58 12.25 -16.57
C PRO A 214 3.28 12.98 -16.18
N GLU A 215 2.27 13.02 -17.04
CA GLU A 215 0.99 13.67 -16.72
C GLU A 215 0.16 12.79 -15.79
N GLU A 216 0.19 11.47 -15.97
CA GLU A 216 -0.38 10.50 -15.02
C GLU A 216 0.34 10.58 -13.66
N THR A 217 1.68 10.60 -13.67
CA THR A 217 2.50 10.78 -12.46
C THR A 217 2.07 12.04 -11.71
N LYS A 218 1.89 13.15 -12.41
CA LYS A 218 1.48 14.44 -11.84
C LYS A 218 0.07 14.40 -11.25
N GLU A 219 -0.88 13.74 -11.91
CA GLU A 219 -2.23 13.54 -11.37
C GLU A 219 -2.20 12.75 -10.05
N ILE A 220 -1.47 11.63 -10.04
CA ILE A 220 -1.27 10.82 -8.84
C ILE A 220 -0.64 11.66 -7.73
N LEU A 221 0.45 12.37 -8.02
CA LEU A 221 1.15 13.19 -7.03
C LEU A 221 0.26 14.28 -6.42
N ASN A 222 -0.60 14.92 -7.21
CA ASN A 222 -1.54 15.92 -6.69
C ASN A 222 -2.44 15.32 -5.59
N ALA A 223 -2.98 14.12 -5.82
CA ALA A 223 -3.81 13.43 -4.84
C ALA A 223 -2.99 12.99 -3.60
N LEU A 224 -1.81 12.41 -3.80
CA LEU A 224 -0.98 11.93 -2.69
C LEU A 224 -0.43 13.07 -1.82
N ILE A 225 -0.06 14.21 -2.42
CA ILE A 225 0.34 15.41 -1.67
C ILE A 225 -0.86 15.96 -0.88
N TYR A 226 -2.06 15.98 -1.47
CA TYR A 226 -3.29 16.36 -0.76
C TYR A 226 -3.53 15.49 0.48
N ALA A 227 -3.31 14.18 0.36
CA ALA A 227 -3.41 13.25 1.48
C ALA A 227 -2.34 13.51 2.55
N LYS A 228 -1.08 13.71 2.13
CA LYS A 228 0.05 13.98 3.03
C LYS A 228 -0.16 15.25 3.85
N GLN A 229 -0.65 16.32 3.22
CA GLN A 229 -0.96 17.60 3.88
C GLN A 229 -2.08 17.47 4.94
N ARG A 230 -2.91 16.42 4.87
CA ARG A 230 -3.94 16.08 5.85
C ARG A 230 -3.47 15.08 6.90
N GLY A 231 -2.15 14.90 7.02
CA GLY A 231 -1.53 14.08 8.04
C GLY A 231 -1.63 12.58 7.78
N LYS A 232 -1.91 12.15 6.54
CA LYS A 232 -1.85 10.73 6.18
C LYS A 232 -0.43 10.28 5.91
N ASP A 233 -0.16 9.04 6.29
CA ASP A 233 0.98 8.34 5.75
C ASP A 233 0.79 8.12 4.25
N VAL A 234 1.84 8.35 3.47
CA VAL A 234 1.86 8.07 2.04
C VAL A 234 3.00 7.09 1.78
N VAL A 235 2.64 5.97 1.16
CA VAL A 235 3.56 4.89 0.80
C VAL A 235 3.54 4.73 -0.72
N ILE A 236 4.72 4.71 -1.33
CA ILE A 236 4.86 4.43 -2.77
C ILE A 236 5.47 3.05 -2.94
N LEU A 237 4.89 2.27 -3.83
CA LEU A 237 5.41 0.99 -4.27
C LEU A 237 5.65 1.03 -5.78
N ASP A 238 6.90 1.23 -6.17
CA ASP A 238 7.29 1.26 -7.58
C ASP A 238 8.12 0.02 -7.94
N TYR A 239 8.20 -0.27 -9.23
CA TYR A 239 8.91 -1.43 -9.75
C TYR A 239 10.01 -1.01 -10.71
N SER A 240 11.27 -1.20 -10.33
CA SER A 240 12.41 -0.85 -11.20
C SER A 240 13.67 -1.62 -10.85
N ASN A 241 14.39 -2.04 -11.90
CA ASN A 241 15.75 -2.57 -11.80
C ASN A 241 16.81 -1.54 -12.23
N ASN A 242 16.40 -0.32 -12.59
CA ASN A 242 17.30 0.74 -13.03
C ASN A 242 17.74 1.56 -11.81
N GLU A 243 19.03 1.51 -11.48
CA GLU A 243 19.61 2.17 -10.31
C GLU A 243 19.46 3.69 -10.33
N ARG A 244 19.65 4.33 -11.50
CA ARG A 244 19.49 5.79 -11.62
C ARG A 244 18.04 6.21 -11.37
N LEU A 245 17.09 5.50 -11.96
CA LEU A 245 15.67 5.75 -11.76
C LEU A 245 15.27 5.50 -10.30
N THR A 246 15.75 4.39 -9.72
CA THR A 246 15.51 4.05 -8.31
C THR A 246 15.99 5.18 -7.38
N ASN A 247 17.22 5.67 -7.58
CA ASN A 247 17.77 6.75 -6.75
C ASN A 247 17.02 8.08 -6.96
N ALA A 248 16.56 8.37 -8.17
CA ALA A 248 15.74 9.55 -8.44
C ALA A 248 14.39 9.49 -7.71
N ILE A 249 13.69 8.34 -7.79
CA ILE A 249 12.41 8.13 -7.09
C ILE A 249 12.60 8.24 -5.57
N LEU A 250 13.61 7.56 -5.01
CA LEU A 250 13.89 7.63 -3.57
C LEU A 250 14.20 9.06 -3.10
N SER A 251 14.91 9.85 -3.92
CA SER A 251 15.21 11.25 -3.60
C SER A 251 13.95 12.11 -3.62
N GLU A 252 13.09 11.93 -4.62
CA GLU A 252 11.83 12.67 -4.74
C GLU A 252 10.89 12.34 -3.58
N CYS A 253 10.78 11.06 -3.22
CA CYS A 253 10.03 10.62 -2.05
C CYS A 253 10.51 11.26 -0.75
N ALA A 254 11.84 11.36 -0.55
CA ALA A 254 12.41 11.99 0.63
C ALA A 254 12.03 13.49 0.71
N ILE A 255 12.04 14.20 -0.43
CA ILE A 255 11.61 15.61 -0.52
C ILE A 255 10.13 15.76 -0.16
N LEU A 256 9.27 14.86 -0.67
CA LEU A 256 7.83 14.88 -0.43
C LEU A 256 7.43 14.32 0.96
N GLY A 257 8.37 13.72 1.68
CA GLY A 257 8.11 13.03 2.95
C GLY A 257 7.27 11.77 2.79
N PHE A 258 7.36 11.11 1.63
CA PHE A 258 6.72 9.82 1.34
C PHE A 258 7.63 8.67 1.75
N LYS A 259 7.04 7.56 2.20
CA LYS A 259 7.79 6.30 2.41
C LYS A 259 7.81 5.56 1.08
N CYS A 260 8.98 5.19 0.56
CA CYS A 260 9.05 4.56 -0.76
C CYS A 260 9.82 3.23 -0.77
N TYR A 261 9.24 2.26 -1.47
CA TYR A 261 9.82 0.96 -1.71
C TYR A 261 9.84 0.67 -3.20
N ILE A 262 11.02 0.36 -3.75
CA ILE A 262 11.21 0.09 -5.17
C ILE A 262 11.50 -1.40 -5.30
N GLY A 263 10.46 -2.20 -5.49
CA GLY A 263 10.46 -3.64 -5.38
C GLY A 263 10.63 -4.38 -6.71
N SER A 264 10.70 -5.72 -6.62
CA SER A 264 10.29 -6.59 -7.72
C SER A 264 8.77 -6.71 -7.75
N ARG A 265 8.19 -7.00 -8.93
CA ARG A 265 6.73 -7.17 -9.09
C ARG A 265 6.16 -8.23 -8.13
N ASP A 266 6.87 -9.34 -7.97
CA ASP A 266 6.41 -10.46 -7.15
C ASP A 266 6.62 -10.21 -5.65
N LEU A 267 7.30 -9.12 -5.26
CA LEU A 267 7.63 -8.77 -3.87
C LEU A 267 8.25 -9.92 -3.08
N ASN A 268 9.00 -10.78 -3.76
CA ASN A 268 9.58 -12.02 -3.24
C ASN A 268 11.08 -11.92 -2.91
N SER A 269 11.67 -10.73 -3.05
CA SER A 269 13.08 -10.51 -2.78
C SER A 269 13.36 -9.08 -2.35
N LEU A 270 14.39 -8.92 -1.53
CA LEU A 270 14.85 -7.61 -1.10
C LEU A 270 15.58 -6.89 -2.25
N PRO A 271 15.26 -5.62 -2.57
CA PRO A 271 15.93 -4.83 -3.59
C PRO A 271 17.42 -4.64 -3.34
N LYS A 272 18.22 -4.53 -4.42
CA LYS A 272 19.68 -4.40 -4.34
C LYS A 272 20.13 -3.24 -3.45
N TYR A 273 19.43 -2.10 -3.50
CA TYR A 273 19.77 -0.92 -2.69
C TYR A 273 19.58 -1.12 -1.18
N LEU A 274 18.86 -2.18 -0.76
CA LEU A 274 18.69 -2.58 0.64
C LEU A 274 19.55 -3.80 1.03
N GLN A 275 20.18 -4.49 0.08
CA GLN A 275 21.02 -5.66 0.36
C GLN A 275 22.40 -5.28 0.92
N GLY A 276 22.88 -4.07 0.60
CA GLY A 276 24.17 -3.54 1.10
C GLY A 276 24.08 -2.90 2.49
N SER A 277 22.87 -2.79 3.05
CA SER A 277 22.51 -2.08 4.30
C SER A 277 22.70 -2.90 5.58
#